data_AF-A0A7R9Z942-F1
#
_entry.id   AF-A0A7R9Z942-F1
#
_cell.length_a   1.000
_cell.length_b   1.000
_cell.length_c   1.000
_cell.angle_alpha   90.00
_cell.angle_beta   90.00
_cell.angle_gamma   90.00
#
_symmetry.space_group_name_H-M   'P 1'
#
loop_
_entity.id
_entity.type
_entity.pdbx_description
1 polymer ?
#
loop_
_entity_poly.entity_id
_entity_poly.type
_entity_poly.pdbx_seq_one_letter_code
_entity_poly.pdbx_strand_id
1 'polypeptide(L)'
;MRYKVADAMYVPLDLDQMRQCLSDGYPIIFGLKLTRAFFYPPRDGFVPTPDPSDPKSAEHGLHAMVLVGYNDRQRVFIVRNSWGSDWGVAGYAYLSYDYVGNESFNFLGMYAIQSLTDDDLTPDDDDGEDIERHDSEDIEGDLEDHEEEEEPDEDDDFNADEMFDTR
;
A
#
# COMPACT_ATOMS: atom_id res chain seq x y z
N MET A 1 7.75 26.23 -0.76
CA MET A 1 7.89 25.19 0.28
C MET A 1 8.17 23.88 -0.44
N ARG A 2 9.29 23.22 -0.13
CA ARG A 2 9.64 21.88 -0.60
C ARG A 2 9.59 20.98 0.63
N TYR A 3 8.48 20.27 0.82
CA TYR A 3 8.36 19.34 1.94
C TYR A 3 8.99 18.01 1.55
N LYS A 4 10.18 17.71 2.07
CA LYS A 4 10.82 16.40 1.88
C LYS A 4 10.63 15.54 3.12
N VAL A 5 10.45 14.25 2.94
CA VAL A 5 10.44 13.30 4.05
C VAL A 5 11.87 13.19 4.59
N ALA A 6 12.04 13.47 5.88
CA ALA A 6 13.31 13.31 6.56
C ALA A 6 13.45 11.91 7.15
N ASP A 7 12.34 11.38 7.67
CA ASP A 7 12.32 10.08 8.32
C ASP A 7 10.98 9.36 8.13
N ALA A 8 11.06 8.05 7.99
CA ALA A 8 9.92 7.15 7.86
C ALA A 8 10.22 5.83 8.58
N MET A 9 9.20 5.25 9.20
CA MET A 9 9.32 4.00 9.93
C MET A 9 8.52 2.90 9.24
N TYR A 10 9.10 1.69 9.24
CA TYR A 10 8.33 0.48 9.00
C TYR A 10 7.49 0.15 10.22
N VAL A 11 6.22 -0.19 10.02
CA VAL A 11 5.29 -0.62 11.05
C VAL A 11 5.01 -2.11 10.86
N PRO A 12 5.43 -2.99 11.79
CA PRO A 12 5.13 -4.41 11.66
C PRO A 12 3.63 -4.70 11.71
N LEU A 13 3.22 -5.81 11.08
CA LEU A 13 1.86 -6.35 11.19
C LEU A 13 1.62 -6.97 12.57
N ASP A 14 1.58 -6.09 13.57
CA ASP A 14 1.37 -6.42 14.96
C ASP A 14 0.43 -5.38 15.57
N LEU A 15 -0.67 -5.84 16.18
CA LEU A 15 -1.72 -4.96 16.65
C LEU A 15 -1.25 -3.97 17.72
N ASP A 16 -0.27 -4.34 18.54
CA ASP A 16 0.25 -3.45 19.57
C ASP A 16 1.13 -2.36 18.95
N GLN A 17 1.98 -2.72 18.00
CA GLN A 17 2.82 -1.77 17.27
C GLN A 17 2.02 -0.81 16.39
N MET A 18 0.99 -1.31 15.70
CA MET A 18 0.08 -0.48 14.91
C MET A 18 -0.64 0.54 15.80
N ARG A 19 -1.18 0.10 16.95
CA ARG A 19 -1.85 0.99 17.90
C ARG A 19 -0.89 1.99 18.53
N GLN A 20 0.33 1.57 18.86
CA GLN A 20 1.36 2.44 19.39
C GLN A 20 1.72 3.55 18.39
N CYS A 21 1.99 3.18 17.13
CA CYS A 21 2.30 4.14 16.06
C CYS A 21 1.20 5.19 15.88
N LEU A 22 -0.07 4.76 15.85
CA LEU A 22 -1.22 5.68 15.79
C LEU A 22 -1.35 6.55 17.05
N SER A 23 -1.04 6.00 18.23
CA SER A 23 -1.07 6.74 19.50
C SER A 23 0.02 7.81 19.59
N ASP A 24 1.17 7.54 18.98
CA ASP A 24 2.28 8.50 18.85
C ASP A 24 1.97 9.62 17.85
N GLY A 25 0.82 9.55 17.17
CA GLY A 25 0.31 10.58 16.26
C GLY A 25 0.72 10.37 14.81
N TYR A 26 1.24 9.20 14.45
CA TYR A 26 1.66 8.89 13.09
C TYR A 26 0.60 8.04 12.36
N PRO A 27 -0.05 8.57 11.30
CA PRO A 27 -0.91 7.77 10.44
C PRO A 27 -0.11 6.69 9.71
N ILE A 28 -0.71 5.52 9.51
CA ILE A 28 -0.05 4.37 8.88
C ILE A 28 -0.56 4.21 7.46
N ILE A 29 0.34 4.28 6.49
CA ILE A 29 0.10 3.90 5.10
C ILE A 29 0.19 2.38 5.02
N PHE A 30 -0.82 1.75 4.42
CA PHE A 30 -0.89 0.30 4.29
C PHE A 30 -1.60 -0.09 2.99
N GLY A 31 -1.32 -1.31 2.52
CA GLY A 31 -2.04 -1.93 1.42
C GLY A 31 -2.93 -3.06 1.93
N LEU A 32 -4.14 -3.21 1.36
CA LEU A 32 -5.08 -4.24 1.76
C LEU A 32 -5.69 -4.92 0.54
N LYS A 33 -5.80 -6.24 0.62
CA LYS A 33 -6.62 -7.04 -0.29
C LYS A 33 -8.10 -6.84 0.01
N LEU A 34 -8.84 -6.37 -0.98
CA LEU A 34 -10.23 -5.94 -0.82
C LEU A 34 -11.23 -7.07 -1.05
N THR A 35 -12.42 -6.91 -0.44
CA THR A 35 -13.63 -7.68 -0.75
C THR A 35 -14.63 -6.84 -1.52
N ARG A 36 -15.63 -7.50 -2.11
CA ARG A 36 -16.86 -6.84 -2.56
C ARG A 36 -17.51 -5.93 -1.52
N ALA A 37 -17.53 -6.33 -0.25
CA ALA A 37 -18.15 -5.55 0.83
C ALA A 37 -17.43 -4.21 1.06
N PHE A 38 -16.15 -4.14 0.74
CA PHE A 38 -15.37 -2.90 0.83
C PHE A 38 -15.82 -1.84 -0.18
N PHE A 39 -16.22 -2.25 -1.39
CA PHE A 39 -16.69 -1.30 -2.42
C PHE A 39 -18.02 -0.64 -2.05
N TYR A 40 -18.84 -1.32 -1.23
CA TYR A 40 -20.18 -0.88 -0.84
C TYR A 40 -20.32 -0.95 0.68
N PRO A 41 -19.58 -0.11 1.43
CA PRO A 41 -19.64 -0.14 2.89
C PRO A 41 -21.07 0.19 3.37
N PRO A 42 -21.56 -0.47 4.44
CA PRO A 42 -22.84 -0.13 5.03
C PRO A 42 -22.87 1.30 5.57
N ARG A 43 -24.07 1.80 5.89
CA ARG A 43 -24.28 3.18 6.37
C ARG A 43 -23.52 3.53 7.65
N ASP A 44 -23.19 2.54 8.47
CA ASP A 44 -22.41 2.70 9.69
C ASP A 44 -20.89 2.66 9.44
N GLY A 45 -20.47 2.44 8.20
CA GLY A 45 -19.07 2.39 7.77
C GLY A 45 -18.33 1.12 8.16
N PHE A 46 -18.96 0.17 8.85
CA PHE A 46 -18.29 -1.04 9.29
C PHE A 46 -18.19 -2.05 8.14
N VAL A 47 -16.96 -2.36 7.72
CA VAL A 47 -16.72 -3.38 6.70
C VAL A 47 -16.46 -4.72 7.40
N PRO A 48 -17.23 -5.77 7.08
CA PRO A 48 -17.04 -7.09 7.69
C PRO A 48 -15.67 -7.69 7.38
N THR A 49 -15.10 -8.42 8.34
CA THR A 49 -13.92 -9.26 8.10
C THR A 49 -14.26 -10.30 7.03
N PRO A 50 -13.47 -10.43 5.95
CA PRO A 50 -13.67 -11.49 4.98
C PRO A 50 -13.31 -12.86 5.57
N ASP A 51 -13.94 -13.92 5.07
CA ASP A 51 -13.52 -15.29 5.38
C ASP A 51 -12.25 -15.64 4.56
N PRO A 52 -11.07 -15.82 5.17
CA PRO A 52 -9.85 -16.15 4.44
C PRO A 52 -9.91 -17.50 3.72
N SER A 53 -10.85 -18.38 4.07
CA SER A 53 -11.05 -19.68 3.42
C SER A 53 -12.01 -19.64 2.23
N ASP A 54 -12.76 -18.55 2.06
CA ASP A 54 -13.63 -18.37 0.90
C ASP A 54 -12.80 -17.98 -0.32
N PRO A 55 -12.81 -18.76 -1.42
CA PRO A 55 -12.06 -18.45 -2.63
C PRO A 55 -12.37 -17.06 -3.20
N LYS A 56 -13.58 -16.52 -2.93
CA LYS A 56 -14.03 -15.22 -3.45
C LYS A 56 -13.76 -14.03 -2.55
N SER A 57 -13.40 -14.27 -1.29
CA SER A 57 -13.20 -13.20 -0.30
C SER A 57 -12.07 -12.24 -0.66
N ALA A 58 -11.28 -12.60 -1.65
CA ALA A 58 -10.03 -11.94 -1.97
C ALA A 58 -9.92 -11.55 -3.46
N GLU A 59 -10.96 -11.81 -4.27
CA GLU A 59 -10.92 -11.64 -5.72
C GLU A 59 -11.01 -10.17 -6.20
N HIS A 60 -11.16 -9.19 -5.30
CA HIS A 60 -11.59 -7.84 -5.67
C HIS A 60 -10.45 -6.79 -5.69
N GLY A 61 -9.21 -7.24 -5.90
CA GLY A 61 -8.04 -6.38 -6.08
C GLY A 61 -7.33 -5.94 -4.79
N LEU A 62 -6.30 -5.11 -4.97
CA LEU A 62 -5.49 -4.52 -3.91
C LEU A 62 -5.68 -3.00 -3.90
N HIS A 63 -5.64 -2.39 -2.72
CA HIS A 63 -5.72 -0.94 -2.60
C HIS A 63 -4.88 -0.41 -1.45
N ALA A 64 -4.31 0.78 -1.63
CA ALA A 64 -3.50 1.48 -0.62
C ALA A 64 -4.29 2.61 0.03
N MET A 65 -4.22 2.67 1.36
CA MET A 65 -5.02 3.59 2.19
C MET A 65 -4.22 4.03 3.41
N VAL A 66 -4.86 4.81 4.29
CA VAL A 66 -4.25 5.30 5.52
C VAL A 66 -5.08 4.92 6.74
N LEU A 67 -4.47 4.26 7.72
CA LEU A 67 -5.00 4.14 9.08
C LEU A 67 -4.78 5.47 9.79
N VAL A 68 -5.86 6.07 10.30
CA VAL A 68 -5.84 7.39 10.95
C VAL A 68 -6.25 7.35 12.41
N GLY A 69 -6.57 6.16 12.93
CA GLY A 69 -6.95 5.96 14.31
C GLY A 69 -7.45 4.55 14.58
N TYR A 70 -7.85 4.29 15.81
CA TYR A 70 -8.37 2.99 16.25
C TYR A 70 -9.38 3.16 17.38
N ASN A 71 -10.20 2.13 17.61
CA ASN A 71 -11.14 2.06 18.71
C ASN A 71 -11.10 0.68 19.35
N ASP A 72 -10.51 0.58 20.54
CA ASP A 72 -10.36 -0.69 21.26
C ASP A 72 -11.69 -1.28 21.75
N ARG A 73 -12.71 -0.45 21.99
CA ARG A 73 -14.03 -0.94 22.42
C ARG A 73 -14.75 -1.66 21.29
N GLN A 74 -14.59 -1.18 20.08
CA GLN A 74 -15.17 -1.78 18.86
C GLN A 74 -14.20 -2.74 18.15
N ARG A 75 -12.92 -2.77 18.55
CA ARG A 75 -11.83 -3.52 17.91
C ARG A 75 -11.72 -3.23 16.41
N VAL A 76 -11.70 -1.93 16.06
CA VAL A 76 -11.60 -1.46 14.67
C VAL A 76 -10.47 -0.44 14.50
N PHE A 77 -9.86 -0.46 13.33
CA PHE A 77 -9.09 0.66 12.81
C PHE A 77 -10.00 1.60 12.01
N ILE A 78 -9.70 2.89 12.07
CA ILE A 78 -10.35 3.93 11.28
C ILE A 78 -9.50 4.15 10.04
N VAL A 79 -10.10 3.93 8.87
CA VAL A 79 -9.43 4.01 7.57
C VAL A 79 -9.92 5.24 6.84
N ARG A 80 -8.99 6.03 6.32
CA ARG A 80 -9.27 7.10 5.36
C ARG A 80 -9.01 6.58 3.96
N ASN A 81 -10.02 6.70 3.10
CA ASN A 81 -9.94 6.30 1.70
C ASN A 81 -9.85 7.53 0.77
N SER A 82 -9.62 7.28 -0.52
CA SER A 82 -9.41 8.27 -1.59
C SER A 82 -10.54 8.29 -2.63
N TRP A 83 -11.68 7.65 -2.37
CA TRP A 83 -12.82 7.53 -3.31
C TRP A 83 -13.93 8.57 -3.08
N GLY A 84 -13.58 9.76 -2.58
CA GLY A 84 -14.51 10.85 -2.33
C GLY A 84 -15.31 10.73 -1.01
N SER A 85 -16.06 11.78 -0.67
CA SER A 85 -16.81 11.86 0.59
C SER A 85 -18.06 11.00 0.61
N ASP A 86 -18.58 10.62 -0.56
CA ASP A 86 -19.82 9.85 -0.68
C ASP A 86 -19.59 8.35 -0.43
N TRP A 87 -18.32 7.91 -0.45
CA TRP A 87 -17.95 6.55 -0.09
C TRP A 87 -17.84 6.40 1.44
N GLY A 88 -18.43 5.34 1.99
CA GLY A 88 -18.40 5.05 3.42
C GLY A 88 -19.06 6.15 4.27
N VAL A 89 -18.41 6.50 5.38
CA VAL A 89 -18.82 7.58 6.27
C VAL A 89 -17.92 8.78 5.99
N ALA A 90 -18.34 9.65 5.07
CA ALA A 90 -17.58 10.85 4.67
C ALA A 90 -16.17 10.56 4.13
N GLY A 91 -15.98 9.45 3.40
CA GLY A 91 -14.68 8.99 2.90
C GLY A 91 -13.91 8.08 3.86
N TYR A 92 -14.52 7.69 4.97
CA TYR A 92 -13.93 6.81 5.99
C TYR A 92 -14.68 5.48 6.11
N ALA A 93 -13.98 4.47 6.61
CA ALA A 93 -14.56 3.19 6.99
C ALA A 93 -13.93 2.66 8.29
N TYR A 94 -14.60 1.70 8.91
CA TYR A 94 -14.13 1.00 10.10
C TYR A 94 -13.85 -0.45 9.72
N LEU A 95 -12.57 -0.84 9.80
CA LEU A 95 -12.14 -2.21 9.53
C LEU A 95 -11.81 -2.89 10.84
N SER A 96 -12.24 -4.14 11.02
CA SER A 96 -11.88 -4.92 12.21
C SER A 96 -10.36 -5.10 12.33
N TYR A 97 -9.87 -5.22 13.57
CA TYR A 97 -8.48 -5.61 13.83
C TYR A 97 -8.13 -6.94 13.14
N ASP A 98 -9.07 -7.88 13.10
CA ASP A 98 -8.85 -9.20 12.52
C ASP A 98 -8.74 -9.14 10.98
N TYR A 99 -9.33 -8.14 10.32
CA TYR A 99 -9.15 -7.96 8.88
C TYR A 99 -7.79 -7.32 8.58
N VAL A 100 -7.49 -6.19 9.23
CA VAL A 100 -6.26 -5.42 8.96
C VAL A 100 -5.02 -6.16 9.45
N GLY A 101 -5.10 -6.88 10.57
CA GLY A 101 -4.00 -7.63 11.17
C GLY A 101 -3.81 -9.05 10.61
N ASN A 102 -4.50 -9.42 9.54
CA ASN A 102 -4.40 -10.75 8.95
C ASN A 102 -3.49 -10.73 7.72
N GLU A 103 -2.41 -11.51 7.77
CA GLU A 103 -1.39 -11.63 6.73
C GLU A 103 -1.95 -12.07 5.37
N SER A 104 -3.07 -12.79 5.32
CA SER A 104 -3.70 -13.17 4.05
C SER A 104 -4.30 -11.98 3.29
N PHE A 105 -4.56 -10.87 4.00
CA PHE A 105 -5.14 -9.66 3.42
C PHE A 105 -4.20 -8.46 3.47
N ASN A 106 -3.36 -8.36 4.49
CA ASN A 106 -2.38 -7.29 4.69
C ASN A 106 -0.96 -7.87 4.68
N PHE A 107 -0.51 -8.26 3.49
CA PHE A 107 0.83 -8.81 3.26
C PHE A 107 1.81 -7.77 2.71
N LEU A 108 1.34 -6.54 2.45
CA LEU A 108 2.18 -5.44 1.99
C LEU A 108 2.82 -4.74 3.19
N GLY A 109 3.99 -4.14 2.98
CA GLY A 109 4.64 -3.36 4.03
C GLY A 109 3.78 -2.17 4.48
N MET A 110 3.78 -1.89 5.78
CA MET A 110 3.14 -0.71 6.34
C MET A 110 4.19 0.31 6.78
N TYR A 111 3.91 1.59 6.52
CA TYR A 111 4.86 2.66 6.77
C TYR A 111 4.20 3.88 7.38
N ALA A 112 4.94 4.61 8.21
CA ALA A 112 4.53 5.90 8.73
C ALA A 112 5.62 6.94 8.45
N ILE A 113 5.22 8.13 8.00
CA ILE A 113 6.12 9.28 7.83
C ILE A 113 6.24 9.96 9.20
N GLN A 114 7.46 10.08 9.71
CA GLN A 114 7.70 10.61 11.06
C GLN A 114 8.04 12.09 11.07
N SER A 115 8.80 12.56 10.08
CA SER A 115 9.24 13.96 10.04
C SER A 115 9.51 14.47 8.63
N LEU A 116 9.46 15.80 8.50
CA LEU A 116 9.75 16.53 7.28
C LEU A 116 11.03 17.36 7.46
N THR A 117 11.76 17.58 6.38
CA THR A 117 12.88 18.52 6.31
C THR A 117 12.73 19.46 5.13
N ASP A 118 13.32 20.65 5.26
CA ASP A 118 13.52 21.62 4.19
C ASP A 118 14.94 21.49 3.58
N ASP A 119 15.79 20.59 4.10
CA ASP A 119 17.16 20.38 3.62
C ASP A 119 17.20 19.90 2.17
N ASP A 120 18.19 20.37 1.42
CA ASP A 120 18.37 19.92 0.04
C ASP A 120 19.08 18.57 -0.01
N LEU A 121 18.32 17.47 0.08
CA LEU A 121 18.84 16.10 -0.07
C LEU A 121 19.23 15.72 -1.53
N THR A 122 19.22 16.66 -2.48
CA THR A 122 19.83 16.36 -3.78
C THR A 122 21.33 16.22 -3.56
N PRO A 123 21.97 15.15 -4.06
CA PRO A 123 23.42 15.12 -4.11
C PRO A 123 23.94 16.43 -4.70
N ASP A 124 24.95 17.03 -4.05
CA ASP A 124 25.69 18.13 -4.68
C ASP A 124 26.18 17.62 -6.04
N ASP A 125 25.97 18.42 -7.09
CA ASP A 125 26.18 18.10 -8.51
C ASP A 125 26.97 16.81 -8.76
N ASP A 126 26.32 15.83 -9.39
CA ASP A 126 26.93 14.68 -10.07
C ASP A 126 28.33 15.09 -10.58
N ASP A 127 29.37 14.67 -9.85
CA ASP A 127 30.74 15.12 -10.08
C ASP A 127 31.33 14.49 -11.34
N GLY A 128 30.53 13.73 -12.09
CA GLY A 128 30.90 13.14 -13.36
C GLY A 128 32.04 12.13 -13.21
N GLU A 129 32.35 11.70 -11.98
CA GLU A 129 33.17 10.52 -11.75
C GLU A 129 32.24 9.31 -11.96
N ASP A 130 31.94 9.08 -13.24
CA ASP A 130 31.50 7.78 -13.72
C ASP A 130 32.41 6.75 -13.05
N ILE A 131 31.83 5.82 -12.29
CA ILE A 131 32.56 4.61 -11.93
C ILE A 131 32.92 3.98 -13.26
N GLU A 132 34.17 4.15 -13.69
CA GLU A 132 34.66 3.51 -14.90
C GLU A 132 34.33 2.03 -14.74
N ARG A 133 33.36 1.58 -15.54
CA ARG A 133 33.23 0.17 -15.85
C ARG A 133 34.57 -0.21 -16.43
N HIS A 134 35.42 -0.82 -15.61
CA HIS A 134 36.51 -1.61 -16.14
C HIS A 134 35.84 -2.63 -17.04
N ASP A 135 36.02 -2.46 -18.34
CA ASP A 135 35.71 -3.47 -19.33
C ASP A 135 36.43 -4.74 -18.86
N SER A 136 35.67 -5.66 -18.28
CA SER A 136 36.12 -7.02 -18.03
C SER A 136 36.16 -7.73 -19.38
N GLU A 137 37.18 -7.43 -20.17
CA GLU A 137 37.75 -8.44 -21.05
C GLU A 137 38.26 -9.56 -20.13
N ASP A 138 37.77 -10.79 -20.38
CA ASP A 138 38.12 -12.07 -19.75
C ASP A 138 37.13 -12.64 -18.71
N ILE A 139 35.93 -13.03 -19.16
CA ILE A 139 35.28 -14.27 -18.69
C ILE A 139 34.69 -15.00 -19.90
N GLU A 140 35.50 -15.84 -20.56
CA GLU A 140 34.98 -16.97 -21.35
C GLU A 140 34.40 -18.00 -20.36
N GLY A 141 33.09 -18.19 -20.39
CA GLY A 141 32.40 -19.21 -19.62
C GLY A 141 31.03 -19.49 -20.20
N ASP A 142 30.93 -20.59 -20.93
CA ASP A 142 29.72 -21.20 -21.52
C ASP A 142 28.43 -20.92 -20.70
N LEU A 143 27.45 -20.29 -21.36
CA LEU A 143 26.07 -20.28 -20.91
C LEU A 143 25.22 -20.80 -22.08
N GLU A 144 24.70 -22.01 -21.90
CA GLU A 144 23.81 -22.71 -22.82
C GLU A 144 22.51 -21.91 -23.03
N ASP A 145 22.12 -21.76 -24.29
CA ASP A 145 20.88 -21.12 -24.74
C ASP A 145 19.64 -21.77 -24.10
N HIS A 146 18.91 -20.98 -23.32
CA HIS A 146 17.49 -21.23 -23.06
C HIS A 146 16.70 -20.07 -23.66
N GLU A 147 16.16 -20.30 -24.86
CA GLU A 147 15.18 -19.42 -25.50
C GLU A 147 13.86 -19.49 -24.70
N GLU A 148 13.51 -18.41 -24.00
CA GLU A 148 12.12 -18.16 -23.59
C GLU A 148 11.49 -17.20 -24.59
N GLU A 149 10.41 -17.64 -25.24
CA GLU A 149 9.63 -16.87 -26.19
C GLU A 149 8.94 -15.69 -25.46
N GLU A 150 9.25 -14.45 -25.86
CA GLU A 150 8.56 -13.24 -25.39
C GLU A 150 7.13 -13.19 -25.97
N GLU A 151 6.12 -13.39 -25.13
CA GLU A 151 4.74 -13.00 -25.42
C GLU A 151 4.61 -11.48 -25.29
N PRO A 152 3.93 -10.77 -26.21
CA PRO A 152 3.88 -9.32 -26.22
C PRO A 152 3.03 -8.77 -25.07
N ASP A 153 3.56 -7.75 -24.39
CA ASP A 153 2.84 -6.97 -23.38
C ASP A 153 1.57 -6.34 -23.99
N GLU A 154 0.38 -6.78 -23.55
CA GLU A 154 -0.84 -6.02 -23.77
C GLU A 154 -0.80 -4.79 -22.86
N ASP A 155 -0.75 -3.60 -23.47
CA ASP A 155 -0.89 -2.31 -22.80
C ASP A 155 -2.25 -2.26 -22.06
N ASP A 156 -2.27 -2.65 -20.79
CA ASP A 156 -3.42 -2.49 -19.90
C ASP A 156 -3.51 -1.01 -19.50
N ASP A 157 -4.12 -0.21 -20.38
CA ASP A 157 -4.37 1.21 -20.20
C ASP A 157 -5.48 1.39 -19.13
N PHE A 158 -5.07 1.34 -17.87
CA PHE A 158 -5.95 1.44 -16.71
C PHE A 158 -6.73 2.76 -16.73
N ASN A 159 -8.04 2.69 -17.05
CA ASN A 159 -8.95 3.82 -17.05
C ASN A 159 -9.96 3.73 -15.89
N ALA A 160 -9.76 4.58 -14.88
CA ALA A 160 -10.63 4.64 -13.71
C ALA A 160 -12.08 5.09 -14.01
N ASP A 161 -12.32 5.75 -15.15
CA ASP A 161 -13.65 6.27 -15.50
C ASP A 161 -14.57 5.20 -16.10
N GLU A 162 -14.04 4.11 -16.67
CA GLU A 162 -14.86 3.01 -17.22
C GLU A 162 -15.48 2.12 -16.13
N MET A 163 -14.93 2.13 -14.92
CA MET A 163 -15.44 1.33 -13.80
C MET A 163 -16.76 1.87 -13.23
N PHE A 164 -17.13 3.11 -13.56
CA PHE A 164 -18.31 3.81 -13.05
C PHE A 164 -19.36 4.12 -14.13
N ASP A 165 -19.17 3.67 -15.38
CA ASP A 165 -20.23 3.79 -16.40
C ASP A 165 -21.32 2.74 -16.15
N THR A 166 -22.42 3.21 -15.58
CA THR A 166 -23.69 2.48 -15.51
C THR A 166 -24.72 3.28 -16.30
N ARG A 167 -25.07 2.75 -17.48
CA ARG A 167 -26.43 2.92 -17.99
C ARG A 167 -27.45 2.24 -17.09
#